data_AF-A0A7Y8PSU6-F1
#
_entry.id   AF-A0A7Y8PSU6-F1
#
_cell.length_a   1.000
_cell.length_b   1.000
_cell.length_c   1.000
_cell.angle_alpha   90.00
_cell.angle_beta   90.00
_cell.angle_gamma   90.00
#
_symmetry.space_group_name_H-M   'P 1'
#
loop_
_entity.id
_entity.type
_entity.pdbx_description
1 polymer ?
#
loop_
_entity_poly.entity_id
_entity_poly.type
_entity_poly.pdbx_seq_one_letter_code
_entity_poly.pdbx_strand_id
1 'polypeptide(L)'
;MSTNDSEHYFFMNRYGYFFSVEKSISLDFAHLHNSEVERFNTLEELYQRVMKVWDLEHNEVECEIQFKLVDGQIIMINARGEQETFTESVTAYIMTFVN
;
A
#
# COMPACT_ATOMS: atom_id res chain seq x y z
N MET A 1 13.32 -22.76 2.94
CA MET A 1 12.05 -22.20 3.41
C MET A 1 11.64 -21.20 2.36
N SER A 2 10.62 -21.52 1.55
CA SER A 2 10.17 -20.64 0.48
C SER A 2 9.49 -19.43 1.12
N THR A 3 10.17 -18.28 1.12
CA THR A 3 9.47 -17.00 1.21
C THR A 3 8.58 -16.97 -0.03
N ASN A 4 7.26 -17.02 0.16
CA ASN A 4 6.34 -16.57 -0.87
C ASN A 4 6.70 -15.10 -1.09
N ASP A 5 7.58 -14.83 -2.05
CA ASP A 5 7.78 -13.52 -2.65
C ASP A 5 6.52 -13.24 -3.47
N SER A 6 5.38 -13.10 -2.77
CA SER A 6 4.20 -12.54 -3.40
C SER A 6 4.60 -11.16 -3.84
N GLU A 7 4.73 -10.94 -5.15
CA GLU A 7 5.07 -9.62 -5.66
C GLU A 7 3.98 -8.64 -5.25
N HIS A 8 4.38 -7.46 -4.75
CA HIS A 8 3.47 -6.38 -4.38
C HIS A 8 3.53 -5.23 -5.39
N TYR A 9 2.42 -4.49 -5.50
CA TYR A 9 2.40 -3.13 -6.00
C TYR A 9 2.56 -2.16 -4.83
N PHE A 10 3.35 -1.11 -5.02
CA PHE A 10 3.61 -0.10 -4.02
C PHE A 10 3.02 1.24 -4.45
N PHE A 11 2.26 1.87 -3.56
CA PHE A 11 1.57 3.12 -3.86
C PHE A 11 1.78 4.13 -2.74
N MET A 12 1.74 5.42 -3.09
CA MET A 12 1.59 6.53 -2.14
C MET A 12 0.45 7.41 -2.64
N ASN A 13 -0.52 7.71 -1.78
CA ASN A 13 -1.55 8.68 -2.13
C ASN A 13 -1.08 10.13 -1.85
N ARG A 14 -1.85 11.11 -2.33
CA ARG A 14 -1.56 12.54 -2.14
C ARG A 14 -1.44 13.01 -0.70
N TYR A 15 -1.97 12.24 0.24
CA TYR A 15 -1.95 12.54 1.65
C TYR A 15 -0.70 11.96 2.33
N GLY A 16 0.19 11.33 1.56
CA GLY A 16 1.45 10.74 2.03
C GLY A 16 1.30 9.38 2.71
N TYR A 17 0.11 8.78 2.68
CA TYR A 17 -0.06 7.39 3.09
C TYR A 17 0.42 6.46 2.00
N PHE A 18 1.03 5.34 2.41
CA PHE A 18 1.60 4.40 1.49
C PHE A 18 1.14 2.97 1.73
N PHE A 19 1.02 2.24 0.62
CA PHE A 19 0.29 0.99 0.54
C PHE A 19 1.10 -0.07 -0.20
N SER A 20 0.98 -1.31 0.25
CA SER A 20 1.56 -2.49 -0.36
C SER A 20 0.44 -3.47 -0.69
N VAL A 21 0.17 -3.70 -1.98
CA VAL A 21 -0.94 -4.55 -2.43
C VAL A 21 -0.41 -5.75 -3.17
N GLU A 22 -0.77 -6.95 -2.73
CA GLU A 22 -0.38 -8.17 -3.42
C GLU A 22 -0.88 -8.16 -4.88
N LYS A 23 -0.01 -8.49 -5.85
CA LYS A 23 -0.35 -8.41 -7.28
C LYS A 23 -1.48 -9.34 -7.71
N SER A 24 -1.80 -10.36 -6.89
CA SER A 24 -2.95 -11.25 -7.08
C SER A 24 -4.30 -10.55 -6.85
N ILE A 25 -4.32 -9.42 -6.15
CA ILE A 25 -5.51 -8.61 -5.91
C ILE A 25 -5.80 -7.76 -7.16
N SER A 26 -7.04 -7.81 -7.64
CA SER A 26 -7.48 -7.00 -8.77
C SER A 26 -7.55 -5.52 -8.38
N LEU A 27 -6.90 -4.67 -9.18
CA LEU A 27 -6.90 -3.21 -9.02
C LEU A 27 -7.34 -2.54 -10.32
N ASP A 28 -8.09 -1.45 -10.19
CA ASP A 28 -8.38 -0.55 -11.30
C ASP A 28 -7.25 0.48 -11.47
N PHE A 29 -6.25 0.13 -12.28
CA PHE A 29 -5.11 0.99 -12.55
C PHE A 29 -5.46 2.28 -13.31
N ALA A 30 -6.51 2.26 -14.13
CA ALA A 30 -6.93 3.46 -14.84
C ALA A 30 -7.44 4.51 -13.84
N HIS A 31 -8.17 4.06 -12.81
CA HIS A 31 -8.63 4.94 -11.75
C HIS A 31 -7.47 5.44 -10.88
N LEU A 32 -6.54 4.56 -10.49
CA LEU A 32 -5.34 4.95 -9.73
C LEU A 32 -4.48 5.99 -10.48
N HIS A 33 -4.29 5.81 -11.79
CA HIS A 33 -3.46 6.72 -12.61
C HIS A 33 -4.06 8.11 -12.79
N ASN A 34 -5.39 8.23 -12.82
CA ASN A 34 -6.08 9.52 -12.93
C ASN A 34 -6.14 10.29 -11.60
N SER A 35 -5.79 9.63 -10.50
CA SER A 35 -5.74 10.21 -9.17
C SER A 35 -4.31 10.56 -8.77
N GLU A 36 -4.13 11.44 -7.78
CA GLU A 36 -2.83 11.83 -7.22
C GLU A 36 -2.20 10.67 -6.40
N VAL A 37 -2.13 9.46 -6.98
CA VAL A 37 -1.49 8.27 -6.42
C VAL A 37 -0.22 7.99 -7.22
N GLU A 38 0.92 8.07 -6.55
CA GLU A 38 2.22 7.69 -7.10
C GLU A 38 2.40 6.17 -6.96
N ARG A 39 2.94 5.51 -7.99
CA ARG A 39 3.27 4.08 -7.98
C ARG A 39 4.79 3.89 -8.03
N PHE A 40 5.29 2.93 -7.25
CA PHE A 40 6.71 2.60 -7.13
C PHE A 40 6.96 1.15 -7.54
N ASN A 41 8.17 0.86 -8.00
CA ASN A 41 8.55 -0.50 -8.39
C ASN A 41 8.98 -1.33 -7.18
N THR A 42 9.53 -0.67 -6.16
CA THR A 42 10.02 -1.30 -4.93
C THR A 42 9.54 -0.56 -3.69
N LEU A 43 9.55 -1.26 -2.56
CA LEU A 43 9.27 -0.67 -1.24
C LEU A 43 10.32 0.40 -0.89
N GLU A 44 11.58 0.19 -1.28
CA GLU A 44 12.66 1.13 -1.00
C GLU A 44 12.47 2.47 -1.73
N GLU A 45 12.06 2.43 -3.01
CA GLU A 45 11.74 3.64 -3.78
C GLU A 45 10.61 4.44 -3.11
N LEU A 46 9.59 3.73 -2.63
CA LEU A 46 8.46 4.33 -1.91
C LEU A 46 8.93 4.99 -0.60
N TYR A 47 9.74 4.31 0.21
CA TYR A 47 10.27 4.88 1.46
C TYR A 47 11.15 6.11 1.23
N GLN A 48 12.04 6.06 0.23
CA GLN A 48 12.85 7.22 -0.16
C GLN A 48 11.98 8.41 -0.56
N ARG A 49 10.85 8.17 -1.24
CA ARG A 49 9.90 9.23 -1.59
C ARG A 49 9.22 9.82 -0.37
N VAL A 50 8.72 8.99 0.56
CA VAL A 50 8.05 9.43 1.80
C VAL A 50 9.00 10.25 2.66
N MET A 51 10.20 9.72 2.93
CA MET A 51 11.24 10.42 3.71
C MET A 51 11.54 11.80 3.13
N LYS A 52 11.65 11.92 1.80
CA LYS A 52 11.91 13.19 1.13
C LYS A 52 10.74 14.18 1.21
N VAL A 53 9.50 13.71 1.10
CA VAL A 53 8.31 14.58 1.14
C VAL A 53 8.09 15.15 2.53
N TRP A 54 8.37 14.36 3.56
CA TRP A 54 8.07 14.69 4.96
C TRP A 54 9.29 15.14 5.76
N ASP A 55 10.49 15.15 5.15
CA ASP A 55 11.77 15.45 5.79
C ASP A 55 12.03 14.54 7.01
N LEU A 56 11.78 13.24 6.83
CA LEU A 56 11.86 12.22 7.88
C LEU A 56 13.13 11.38 7.75
N GLU A 57 13.66 10.94 8.89
CA GLU A 57 14.65 9.87 8.95
C GLU A 57 14.00 8.50 8.69
N HIS A 58 14.81 7.50 8.35
CA HIS A 58 14.30 6.17 7.95
C HIS A 58 13.47 5.48 9.05
N ASN A 59 13.84 5.70 10.30
CA ASN A 59 13.16 5.21 11.50
C ASN A 59 11.88 5.98 11.87
N GLU A 60 11.58 7.09 11.17
CA GLU A 60 10.40 7.93 11.42
C GLU A 60 9.26 7.67 10.42
N VAL A 61 9.44 6.73 9.49
CA VAL A 61 8.42 6.34 8.52
C VAL A 61 7.40 5.42 9.20
N GLU A 62 6.33 6.00 9.75
CA GLU A 62 5.43 5.29 10.69
C GLU A 62 4.13 4.69 10.10
N CYS A 63 3.88 4.65 8.79
CA CYS A 63 2.56 4.17 8.30
C CYS A 63 2.52 3.40 6.96
N GLU A 64 2.72 2.08 7.00
CA GLU A 64 2.43 1.14 5.90
C GLU A 64 1.06 0.48 6.09
N ILE A 65 0.25 0.40 5.02
CA ILE A 65 -0.95 -0.47 4.97
C ILE A 65 -0.73 -1.55 3.91
N GLN A 66 -0.86 -2.81 4.30
CA GLN A 66 -0.65 -3.95 3.40
C GLN A 66 -1.98 -4.68 3.12
N PHE A 67 -2.21 -5.03 1.86
CA PHE A 67 -3.34 -5.87 1.43
C PHE A 67 -2.80 -7.20 0.88
N LYS A 68 -3.29 -8.32 1.41
CA LYS A 68 -2.94 -9.68 0.98
C LYS A 68 -4.17 -10.49 0.61
N LEU A 69 -4.03 -11.43 -0.32
CA LEU A 69 -5.09 -12.40 -0.62
C LEU A 69 -4.82 -13.71 0.12
N VAL A 70 -5.68 -14.04 1.08
CA VAL A 70 -5.59 -15.26 1.89
C VAL A 70 -6.88 -16.04 1.74
N ASP A 71 -6.80 -17.27 1.23
CA ASP A 71 -7.97 -18.16 1.04
C ASP A 71 -9.15 -17.50 0.29
N GLY A 72 -8.83 -16.65 -0.69
CA GLY A 72 -9.81 -15.91 -1.50
C GLY A 72 -10.42 -14.68 -0.83
N GLN A 73 -9.97 -14.32 0.38
CA GLN A 73 -10.35 -13.11 1.09
C GLN A 73 -9.20 -12.10 1.09
N ILE A 74 -9.52 -10.82 1.00
CA ILE A 74 -8.52 -9.76 1.15
C ILE A 74 -8.35 -9.49 2.64
N ILE A 75 -7.12 -9.56 3.13
CA ILE A 75 -6.74 -9.21 4.49
C ILE A 75 -5.97 -7.89 4.43
N MET A 76 -6.46 -6.89 5.15
CA MET A 76 -5.73 -5.65 5.38
C MET A 76 -4.91 -5.80 6.66
N ILE A 77 -3.66 -5.36 6.61
CA ILE A 77 -2.72 -5.35 7.72
C ILE A 77 -2.26 -3.91 7.89
N ASN A 78 -2.53 -3.31 9.06
CA ASN A 78 -2.12 -1.94 9.33
C ASN A 78 -0.67 -1.87 9.84
N ALA A 79 -0.17 -0.65 10.07
CA ALA A 79 1.19 -0.41 10.55
C ALA A 79 1.51 -1.04 11.92
N ARG A 80 0.50 -1.40 12.72
CA ARG A 80 0.66 -2.11 14.00
C ARG A 80 0.67 -3.64 13.84
N GLY A 81 0.51 -4.14 12.61
CA GLY A 81 0.38 -5.55 12.31
C GLY A 81 -1.01 -6.13 12.62
N GLU A 82 -2.00 -5.29 12.95
CA GLU A 82 -3.37 -5.72 13.18
C GLU A 82 -4.00 -6.10 11.84
N GLN A 83 -4.73 -7.21 11.83
CA GLN A 83 -5.29 -7.80 10.62
C GLN A 83 -6.81 -7.75 10.67
N GLU A 84 -7.42 -7.35 9.56
CA GLU A 84 -8.87 -7.44 9.38
C GLU A 84 -9.24 -7.90 7.97
N THR A 85 -10.37 -8.59 7.87
CA THR A 85 -10.94 -8.96 6.57
C THR A 85 -11.46 -7.70 5.89
N PHE A 86 -10.86 -7.38 4.75
CA PHE A 86 -11.22 -6.22 3.97
C PHE A 86 -12.19 -6.61 2.86
N THR A 87 -13.37 -6.00 2.85
CA THR A 87 -14.46 -6.34 1.92
C THR A 87 -14.77 -5.24 0.91
N GLU A 88 -14.15 -4.07 1.07
CA GLU A 88 -14.34 -2.93 0.19
C GLU A 88 -13.37 -2.94 -1.00
N SER A 89 -13.50 -1.96 -1.89
CA SER A 89 -12.57 -1.78 -3.00
C SER A 89 -11.22 -1.24 -2.50
N VAL A 90 -10.15 -2.04 -2.68
CA VAL A 90 -8.78 -1.60 -2.36
C VAL A 90 -8.39 -0.35 -3.16
N THR A 91 -8.77 -0.28 -4.43
CA THR A 91 -8.54 0.92 -5.26
C THR A 91 -9.20 2.16 -4.67
N ALA A 92 -10.49 2.06 -4.29
CA ALA A 92 -11.20 3.20 -3.69
C ALA A 92 -10.55 3.61 -2.36
N TYR A 93 -10.18 2.64 -1.53
CA TYR A 93 -9.55 2.88 -0.24
C TYR A 93 -8.22 3.63 -0.37
N ILE A 94 -7.32 3.19 -1.26
CA ILE A 94 -6.03 3.87 -1.50
C ILE A 94 -6.25 5.35 -1.86
N MET A 95 -7.27 5.62 -2.67
CA MET A 95 -7.58 6.98 -3.12
C MET A 95 -8.17 7.87 -2.03
N THR A 96 -9.07 7.33 -1.20
CA THR A 96 -9.86 8.11 -0.25
C THR A 96 -9.36 8.04 1.19
N PHE A 97 -8.28 7.32 1.46
CA PHE A 97 -7.75 7.20 2.82
C PHE A 97 -7.40 8.59 3.38
N VAL A 98 -8.34 9.12 4.15
CA VAL A 98 -8.36 10.39 4.84
C VAL A 98 -8.94 10.03 6.20
N ASN A 99 -8.09 10.00 7.21
CA ASN A 99 -8.52 9.76 8.58
C ASN A 99 -9.27 11.00 9.11
#